data_AF-A0A1C5TUE7-F1
#
_entry.id   AF-A0A1C5TUE7-F1
#
_cell.length_a   1.000
_cell.length_b   1.000
_cell.length_c   1.000
_cell.angle_alpha   90.00
_cell.angle_beta   90.00
_cell.angle_gamma   90.00
#
_symmetry.space_group_name_H-M   'P 1'
#
loop_
_entity.id
_entity.type
_entity.pdbx_description
1 polymer ?
#
loop_
_entity_poly.entity_id
_entity_poly.type
_entity_poly.pdbx_seq_one_letter_code
_entity_poly.pdbx_strand_id
1 'polypeptide(L)'
;MAFTLVINSKGLFGKVKSIQMAELLKNCGLKYGSNNEFYILEDDKMNQNTAVLYNAKRTGRGIFFDGSRIADGQVTISYNIPTTKTEIHDFIQVAREIERQFKKASFYCTEEKRNYTIDELENKEEAMAAFSLESLHRFCNDQEMKQCILTLALYPWFMEPEKREYYKTCPDLDDFEETIHELQAGDFYYAKPSLMKNKNDGKVLAVYTLTDECASIFPMDAKAFLNLDGIQVDEILIMS
;
A
#
# COMPACT_ATOMS: atom_id res chain seq x y z
N MET A 1 0.85 8.86 7.70
CA MET A 1 -0.37 8.68 8.52
C MET A 1 -1.25 7.66 7.81
N ALA A 2 -2.13 6.95 8.53
CA ALA A 2 -3.07 5.99 7.94
C ALA A 2 -4.47 6.21 8.53
N PHE A 3 -5.49 5.67 7.86
CA PHE A 3 -6.81 5.46 8.42
C PHE A 3 -6.99 3.96 8.65
N THR A 4 -7.22 3.54 9.89
CA THR A 4 -7.21 2.12 10.25
C THR A 4 -8.52 1.70 10.88
N LEU A 5 -9.12 0.64 10.33
CA LEU A 5 -10.29 -0.02 10.90
C LEU A 5 -9.92 -1.38 11.48
N VAL A 6 -10.24 -1.57 12.76
CA VAL A 6 -10.26 -2.89 13.41
C VAL A 6 -11.70 -3.42 13.35
N ILE A 7 -11.91 -4.41 12.51
CA ILE A 7 -13.22 -5.00 12.23
C ILE A 7 -13.37 -6.27 13.07
N ASN A 8 -14.37 -6.28 13.96
CA ASN A 8 -14.61 -7.41 14.86
C ASN A 8 -15.96 -8.05 14.54
N SER A 9 -15.98 -9.37 14.37
CA SER A 9 -17.19 -10.17 14.22
C SER A 9 -18.08 -10.06 15.47
N LYS A 10 -19.38 -9.82 15.28
CA LYS A 10 -20.42 -9.70 16.32
C LYS A 10 -21.52 -10.76 16.22
N GLY A 11 -21.37 -11.75 15.35
CA GLY A 11 -22.36 -12.80 15.14
C GLY A 11 -22.69 -13.59 16.42
N LEU A 12 -23.98 -13.93 16.59
CA LEU A 12 -24.48 -14.75 17.71
C LEU A 12 -24.13 -16.24 17.56
N PHE A 13 -23.82 -16.69 16.34
CA PHE A 13 -23.55 -18.09 16.00
C PHE A 13 -22.06 -18.34 15.79
N GLY A 14 -21.29 -18.25 16.88
CA GLY A 14 -19.84 -18.46 16.86
C GLY A 14 -19.07 -17.39 16.08
N LYS A 15 -17.79 -17.25 16.39
CA LYS A 15 -16.91 -16.35 15.63
C LYS A 15 -16.64 -16.95 14.26
N VAL A 16 -16.81 -16.16 13.20
CA VAL A 16 -16.29 -16.51 11.87
C VAL A 16 -14.77 -16.60 11.99
N LYS A 17 -14.19 -17.74 11.61
CA LYS A 17 -12.77 -18.05 11.81
C LYS A 17 -11.93 -17.88 10.54
N SER A 18 -12.54 -17.46 9.44
CA SER A 18 -11.88 -17.31 8.14
C SER A 18 -12.64 -16.33 7.26
N ILE A 19 -11.93 -15.66 6.36
CA ILE A 19 -12.46 -14.81 5.30
C ILE A 19 -12.10 -15.53 4.01
N GLN A 20 -13.08 -15.68 3.14
CA GLN A 20 -12.89 -16.22 1.80
C GLN A 20 -12.22 -15.14 0.95
N MET A 21 -10.88 -15.10 0.98
CA MET A 21 -10.10 -14.06 0.29
C MET A 21 -10.40 -14.01 -1.21
N ALA A 22 -10.51 -15.16 -1.88
CA ALA A 22 -10.86 -15.22 -3.29
C ALA A 22 -12.24 -14.59 -3.59
N GLU A 23 -13.21 -14.78 -2.69
CA GLU A 23 -14.54 -14.18 -2.82
C GLU A 23 -14.50 -12.66 -2.55
N LEU A 24 -13.75 -12.24 -1.54
CA LEU A 24 -13.53 -10.82 -1.22
C LEU A 24 -12.92 -10.08 -2.42
N LEU A 25 -11.81 -10.60 -2.94
CA LEU A 25 -11.12 -10.03 -4.09
C LEU A 25 -12.03 -9.94 -5.32
N LYS A 26 -12.78 -11.01 -5.60
CA LYS A 26 -13.72 -11.04 -6.72
C LYS A 26 -14.84 -10.02 -6.56
N ASN A 27 -15.45 -9.94 -5.38
CA ASN A 27 -16.59 -9.05 -5.13
C ASN A 27 -16.17 -7.57 -5.10
N CYS A 28 -14.95 -7.28 -4.63
CA CYS A 28 -14.40 -5.93 -4.61
C CYS A 28 -13.65 -5.56 -5.91
N GLY A 29 -13.44 -6.50 -6.84
CA GLY A 29 -12.68 -6.26 -8.06
C GLY A 29 -11.19 -5.97 -7.83
N LEU A 30 -10.61 -6.53 -6.77
CA LEU A 30 -9.24 -6.27 -6.32
C LEU A 30 -8.29 -7.42 -6.66
N LYS A 31 -7.01 -7.08 -6.77
CA LYS A 31 -5.88 -7.99 -6.71
C LYS A 31 -5.19 -7.89 -5.35
N TYR A 32 -4.23 -8.77 -5.09
CA TYR A 32 -3.43 -8.73 -3.88
C TYR A 32 -1.99 -9.14 -4.12
N GLY A 33 -1.14 -8.73 -3.18
CA GLY A 33 0.21 -9.25 -3.05
C GLY A 33 0.77 -8.98 -1.66
N SER A 34 2.05 -9.29 -1.48
CA SER A 34 2.79 -8.96 -0.27
C SER A 34 4.12 -8.33 -0.61
N ASN A 35 4.49 -7.28 0.12
CA ASN A 35 5.78 -6.64 -0.06
C ASN A 35 6.92 -7.58 0.33
N ASN A 36 7.93 -7.69 -0.53
CA ASN A 36 9.19 -8.33 -0.18
C ASN A 36 10.07 -7.40 0.68
N GLU A 37 11.28 -7.84 1.01
CA GLU A 37 12.24 -7.10 1.84
C GLU A 37 12.66 -5.73 1.26
N PHE A 38 12.43 -5.50 -0.04
CA PHE A 38 12.68 -4.23 -0.74
C PHE A 38 11.42 -3.38 -0.92
N TYR A 39 10.33 -3.74 -0.24
CA TYR A 39 9.03 -3.06 -0.33
C TYR A 39 8.38 -3.12 -1.73
N ILE A 40 8.75 -4.12 -2.53
CA ILE A 40 8.13 -4.38 -3.83
C ILE A 40 7.07 -5.44 -3.68
N LEU A 41 5.88 -5.14 -4.20
CA LEU A 41 4.75 -6.05 -4.12
C LEU A 41 4.97 -7.27 -5.00
N GLU A 42 4.88 -8.45 -4.41
CA GLU A 42 4.85 -9.70 -5.14
C GLU A 42 3.41 -10.19 -5.23
N ASP A 43 2.88 -10.23 -6.46
CA ASP A 43 1.50 -10.62 -6.75
C ASP A 43 1.19 -12.04 -6.25
N ASP A 44 -0.08 -12.25 -5.91
CA ASP A 44 -0.66 -13.53 -5.46
C ASP A 44 0.00 -14.15 -4.22
N LYS A 45 0.80 -13.37 -3.49
CA LYS A 45 1.42 -13.78 -2.22
C LYS A 45 0.75 -13.12 -1.01
N MET A 46 0.60 -13.92 0.04
CA MET A 46 0.29 -13.44 1.38
C MET A 46 1.44 -13.81 2.32
N ASN A 47 1.74 -12.95 3.28
CA ASN A 47 2.74 -13.22 4.31
C ASN A 47 2.09 -13.12 5.68
N GLN A 48 2.13 -14.19 6.48
CA GLN A 48 1.53 -14.23 7.83
C GLN A 48 0.05 -13.75 7.87
N ASN A 49 -0.75 -14.15 6.88
CA ASN A 49 -2.15 -13.69 6.68
C ASN A 49 -2.32 -12.18 6.45
N THR A 50 -1.25 -11.48 6.08
CA THR A 50 -1.29 -10.09 5.64
C THR A 50 -1.13 -9.99 4.12
N ALA A 51 -1.71 -8.94 3.55
CA ALA A 51 -1.62 -8.61 2.13
C ALA A 51 -1.81 -7.10 1.91
N VAL A 52 -1.39 -6.62 0.75
CA VAL A 52 -1.83 -5.35 0.19
C VAL A 52 -2.84 -5.66 -0.91
N LEU A 53 -4.04 -5.12 -0.80
CA LEU A 53 -5.12 -5.23 -1.78
C LEU A 53 -5.11 -3.99 -2.67
N TYR A 54 -5.30 -4.16 -3.98
CA TYR A 54 -5.27 -3.02 -4.91
C TYR A 54 -6.18 -3.21 -6.12
N ASN A 55 -6.68 -2.11 -6.67
CA ASN A 55 -7.50 -2.09 -7.87
C ASN A 55 -6.64 -1.96 -9.11
N ALA A 56 -6.48 -3.04 -9.88
CA ALA A 56 -5.60 -3.05 -11.05
C ALA A 56 -6.01 -2.08 -12.18
N LYS A 57 -7.24 -1.54 -12.17
CA LYS A 57 -7.71 -0.56 -13.16
C LYS A 57 -7.49 0.90 -12.73
N ARG A 58 -7.20 1.10 -11.44
CA ARG A 58 -6.99 2.40 -10.78
C ARG A 58 -6.02 2.21 -9.62
N THR A 59 -4.83 1.71 -9.92
CA THR A 59 -3.84 1.34 -8.90
C THR A 59 -3.40 2.55 -8.10
N GLY A 60 -3.70 2.55 -6.80
CA GLY A 60 -3.31 3.59 -5.86
C GLY A 60 -2.12 3.20 -5.00
N ARG A 61 -2.24 3.42 -3.70
CA ARG A 61 -1.23 3.07 -2.68
C ARG A 61 -1.47 1.72 -2.02
N GLY A 62 -2.62 1.12 -2.27
CA GLY A 62 -3.04 -0.16 -1.74
C GLY A 62 -3.69 -0.06 -0.36
N ILE A 63 -4.57 -1.03 -0.10
CA ILE A 63 -5.24 -1.24 1.18
C ILE A 63 -4.50 -2.37 1.89
N PHE A 64 -3.89 -2.06 3.03
CA PHE A 64 -3.33 -3.09 3.88
C PHE A 64 -4.44 -3.93 4.51
N PHE A 65 -4.30 -5.24 4.44
CA PHE A 65 -5.18 -6.23 5.05
C PHE A 65 -4.36 -7.10 6.01
N ASP A 66 -4.85 -7.23 7.23
CA ASP A 66 -4.28 -8.11 8.26
C ASP A 66 -5.36 -9.05 8.80
N GLY A 67 -5.27 -10.31 8.37
CA GLY A 67 -6.08 -11.43 8.83
C GLY A 67 -5.38 -12.32 9.86
N SER A 68 -4.27 -11.88 10.48
CA SER A 68 -3.53 -12.69 11.47
C SER A 68 -4.40 -13.06 12.68
N ARG A 69 -5.39 -12.22 13.01
CA ARG A 69 -6.32 -12.41 14.15
C ARG A 69 -7.70 -12.91 13.75
N ILE A 70 -7.83 -13.47 12.56
CA ILE A 70 -9.12 -13.91 12.03
C ILE A 70 -9.75 -15.06 12.83
N ALA A 71 -8.92 -15.93 13.43
CA ALA A 71 -9.39 -16.98 14.33
C ALA A 71 -10.04 -16.42 15.61
N ASP A 72 -9.66 -15.20 16.02
CA ASP A 72 -10.27 -14.44 17.11
C ASP A 72 -11.50 -13.64 16.66
N GLY A 73 -11.87 -13.73 15.37
CA GLY A 73 -12.95 -12.97 14.75
C GLY A 73 -12.58 -11.50 14.50
N GLN A 74 -11.31 -11.19 14.27
CA GLN A 74 -10.81 -9.85 14.02
C GLN A 74 -10.03 -9.77 12.70
N VAL A 75 -10.29 -8.72 11.93
CA VAL A 75 -9.51 -8.32 10.76
C VAL A 75 -9.18 -6.84 10.91
N THR A 76 -7.96 -6.45 10.54
CA THR A 76 -7.56 -5.05 10.47
C THR A 76 -7.36 -4.67 9.01
N ILE A 77 -7.89 -3.52 8.60
CA ILE A 77 -7.59 -2.93 7.30
C ILE A 77 -7.16 -1.48 7.47
N SER A 78 -6.27 -1.01 6.60
CA SER A 78 -5.88 0.40 6.57
C SER A 78 -5.49 0.87 5.17
N TYR A 79 -5.59 2.18 4.94
CA TYR A 79 -4.98 2.83 3.79
C TYR A 79 -4.11 4.01 4.26
N ASN A 80 -3.11 4.36 3.46
CA ASN A 80 -2.19 5.46 3.79
C ASN A 80 -2.78 6.82 3.40
N ILE A 81 -2.46 7.88 4.13
CA ILE A 81 -2.89 9.25 3.84
C ILE A 81 -1.66 10.09 3.44
N PRO A 82 -1.70 10.84 2.33
CA PRO A 82 -2.81 11.01 1.38
C PRO A 82 -3.09 9.77 0.51
N THR A 83 -4.31 9.63 0.01
CA THR A 83 -4.78 8.61 -0.95
C THR A 83 -5.78 9.21 -1.96
N THR A 84 -6.29 8.38 -2.87
CA THR A 84 -7.23 8.74 -3.94
C THR A 84 -8.69 8.50 -3.54
N LYS A 85 -9.62 9.07 -4.31
CA LYS A 85 -11.06 8.84 -4.09
C LYS A 85 -11.40 7.37 -4.34
N THR A 86 -10.88 6.79 -5.42
CA THR A 86 -11.12 5.37 -5.75
C THR A 86 -10.61 4.43 -4.67
N GLU A 87 -9.45 4.70 -4.05
CA GLU A 87 -8.93 3.83 -3.00
C GLU A 87 -9.73 3.94 -1.69
N ILE A 88 -10.26 5.13 -1.36
CA ILE A 88 -11.20 5.30 -0.24
C ILE A 88 -12.47 4.49 -0.51
N HIS A 89 -13.00 4.56 -1.72
CA HIS A 89 -14.16 3.77 -2.13
C HIS A 89 -13.90 2.27 -1.99
N ASP A 90 -12.80 1.78 -2.57
CA ASP A 90 -12.40 0.37 -2.52
C ASP A 90 -12.19 -0.10 -1.08
N PHE A 91 -11.62 0.74 -0.20
CA PHE A 91 -11.46 0.46 1.22
C PHE A 91 -12.81 0.23 1.92
N ILE A 92 -13.80 1.08 1.64
CA ILE A 92 -15.15 0.95 2.19
C ILE A 92 -15.82 -0.32 1.65
N GLN A 93 -15.64 -0.65 0.36
CA GLN A 93 -16.15 -1.90 -0.21
C GLN A 93 -15.53 -3.14 0.45
N VAL A 94 -14.23 -3.12 0.74
CA VAL A 94 -13.55 -4.18 1.50
C VAL A 94 -14.16 -4.31 2.90
N ALA A 95 -14.38 -3.19 3.61
CA ALA A 95 -15.00 -3.20 4.93
C ALA A 95 -16.42 -3.82 4.90
N ARG A 96 -17.23 -3.44 3.92
CA ARG A 96 -18.59 -3.96 3.68
C ARG A 96 -18.57 -5.47 3.40
N GLU A 97 -17.65 -5.92 2.55
CA GLU A 97 -17.51 -7.33 2.19
C GLU A 97 -17.05 -8.18 3.38
N ILE A 98 -16.14 -7.67 4.22
CA ILE A 98 -15.76 -8.33 5.48
C ILE A 98 -16.97 -8.45 6.41
N GLU A 99 -17.79 -7.41 6.56
CA GLU A 99 -19.01 -7.49 7.35
C GLU A 99 -20.00 -8.51 6.80
N ARG A 100 -20.20 -8.56 5.48
CA ARG A 100 -21.06 -9.56 4.83
C ARG A 100 -20.62 -10.98 5.20
N GLN A 101 -19.32 -11.26 5.14
CA GLN A 101 -18.77 -12.57 5.52
C GLN A 101 -18.85 -12.83 7.02
N PHE A 102 -18.66 -11.80 7.86
CA PHE A 102 -18.89 -11.87 9.31
C PHE A 102 -20.37 -11.94 9.70
N LYS A 103 -21.30 -11.70 8.76
CA LYS A 103 -22.75 -11.49 8.93
C LYS A 103 -23.12 -10.25 9.75
N LYS A 104 -22.30 -9.87 10.72
CA LYS A 104 -22.42 -8.67 11.53
C LYS A 104 -21.05 -8.31 12.11
N ALA A 105 -20.65 -7.05 11.98
CA ALA A 105 -19.36 -6.58 12.48
C ALA A 105 -19.49 -5.30 13.32
N SER A 106 -18.40 -4.91 13.96
CA SER A 106 -18.19 -3.54 14.45
C SER A 106 -16.88 -3.01 13.89
N PHE A 107 -16.87 -1.74 13.50
CA PHE A 107 -15.74 -1.09 12.85
C PHE A 107 -15.14 -0.06 13.79
N TYR A 108 -14.03 -0.37 14.44
CA TYR A 108 -13.36 0.58 15.33
C TYR A 108 -12.26 1.32 14.58
N CYS A 109 -12.38 2.64 14.47
CA CYS A 109 -11.32 3.50 13.93
C CYS A 109 -10.31 3.84 15.02
N THR A 110 -9.04 3.51 14.79
CA THR A 110 -8.00 3.64 15.83
C THR A 110 -7.61 5.10 16.07
N GLU A 111 -7.56 5.89 15.00
CA GLU A 111 -7.14 7.28 14.99
C GLU A 111 -8.19 8.17 15.65
N GLU A 112 -9.46 7.94 15.37
CA GLU A 112 -10.59 8.69 15.96
C GLU A 112 -11.08 8.12 17.29
N LYS A 113 -10.60 6.94 17.70
CA LYS A 113 -11.00 6.23 18.92
C LYS A 113 -12.51 6.03 19.06
N ARG A 114 -13.19 5.71 17.96
CA ARG A 114 -14.63 5.50 17.93
C ARG A 114 -15.05 4.35 17.03
N ASN A 115 -16.26 3.85 17.25
CA ASN A 115 -16.88 2.88 16.36
C ASN A 115 -17.67 3.60 15.26
N TYR A 116 -17.71 2.93 14.12
CA TYR A 116 -18.46 3.26 12.93
C TYR A 116 -19.47 2.16 12.61
N THR A 117 -20.59 2.52 12.00
CA THR A 117 -21.37 1.59 11.16
C THR A 117 -20.87 1.64 9.71
N ILE A 118 -21.23 0.64 8.90
CA ILE A 118 -20.88 0.66 7.48
C ILE A 118 -21.54 1.85 6.76
N ASP A 119 -22.80 2.16 7.07
CA ASP A 119 -23.51 3.32 6.51
C ASP A 119 -22.82 4.64 6.87
N GLU A 120 -22.26 4.75 8.08
CA GLU A 120 -21.51 5.95 8.49
C GLU A 120 -20.19 6.11 7.75
N LEU A 121 -19.54 5.01 7.34
CA LEU A 121 -18.31 5.03 6.54
C LEU A 121 -18.62 5.45 5.11
N GLU A 122 -19.69 4.91 4.52
CA GLU A 122 -20.13 5.26 3.16
C GLU A 122 -20.54 6.72 3.04
N ASN A 123 -21.27 7.24 4.02
CA ASN A 123 -21.62 8.65 4.06
C ASN A 123 -20.43 9.58 4.37
N LYS A 124 -19.22 9.03 4.61
CA LYS A 124 -17.99 9.79 4.88
C LYS A 124 -17.02 9.84 3.72
N GLU A 125 -17.30 9.16 2.61
CA GLU A 125 -16.39 9.06 1.48
C GLU A 125 -15.88 10.45 1.03
N GLU A 126 -16.77 11.43 0.88
CA GLU A 126 -16.41 12.81 0.54
C GLU A 126 -15.54 13.51 1.61
N ALA A 127 -15.86 13.32 2.89
CA ALA A 127 -15.09 13.91 3.99
C ALA A 127 -13.69 13.28 4.10
N MET A 128 -13.58 11.97 3.88
CA MET A 128 -12.30 11.25 3.82
C MET A 128 -11.47 11.73 2.63
N ALA A 129 -12.09 11.97 1.47
CA ALA A 129 -11.42 12.52 0.30
C ALA A 129 -10.94 13.97 0.55
N ALA A 130 -11.76 14.82 1.17
CA ALA A 130 -11.38 16.18 1.54
C ALA A 130 -10.19 16.20 2.52
N PHE A 131 -10.20 15.32 3.54
CA PHE A 131 -9.07 15.18 4.47
C PHE A 131 -7.82 14.65 3.77
N SER A 132 -7.98 13.76 2.79
CA SER A 132 -6.88 13.25 1.97
C SER A 132 -6.24 14.36 1.14
N LEU A 133 -7.04 15.22 0.51
CA LEU A 133 -6.56 16.40 -0.24
C LEU A 133 -5.80 17.37 0.66
N GLU A 134 -6.35 17.72 1.82
CA GLU A 134 -5.66 18.56 2.80
C GLU A 134 -4.33 17.92 3.24
N SER A 135 -4.31 16.60 3.41
CA SER A 135 -3.10 15.88 3.79
C SER A 135 -2.07 15.82 2.66
N LEU A 136 -2.50 15.78 1.40
CA LEU A 136 -1.63 15.89 0.23
C LEU A 136 -0.99 17.28 0.20
N HIS A 137 -1.79 18.34 0.38
CA HIS A 137 -1.29 19.71 0.46
C HIS A 137 -0.25 19.85 1.58
N ARG A 138 -0.55 19.34 2.78
CA ARG A 138 0.38 19.36 3.92
C ARG A 138 1.67 18.60 3.64
N PHE A 139 1.55 17.39 3.09
CA PHE A 139 2.70 16.55 2.73
C PHE A 139 3.62 17.26 1.72
N CYS A 140 3.07 17.89 0.68
CA CYS A 140 3.86 18.60 -0.31
C CYS A 140 4.46 19.92 0.22
N ASN A 141 3.83 20.54 1.22
CA ASN A 141 4.33 21.75 1.88
C ASN A 141 5.39 21.50 2.97
N ASP A 142 5.65 20.24 3.36
CA ASP A 142 6.61 19.92 4.43
C ASP A 142 8.06 20.17 4.00
N GLN A 143 8.62 21.32 4.42
CA GLN A 143 9.98 21.74 4.08
C GLN A 143 11.08 20.88 4.72
N GLU A 144 10.76 20.08 5.75
CA GLU A 144 11.73 19.18 6.38
C GLU A 144 11.96 17.91 5.53
N MET A 145 10.99 17.54 4.68
CA MET A 145 11.14 16.45 3.72
C MET A 145 11.99 16.88 2.52
N LYS A 146 13.29 16.57 2.58
CA LYS A 146 14.25 16.78 1.47
C LYS A 146 13.86 16.04 0.19
N GLN A 147 13.26 14.86 0.32
CA GLN A 147 12.73 14.05 -0.77
C GLN A 147 11.29 13.66 -0.46
N CYS A 148 10.42 13.84 -1.45
CA CYS A 148 8.99 13.58 -1.33
C CYS A 148 8.72 12.19 -1.90
N ILE A 149 8.80 11.18 -1.05
CA ILE A 149 8.62 9.77 -1.45
C ILE A 149 7.25 9.30 -0.98
N LEU A 150 6.44 8.80 -1.92
CA LEU A 150 5.19 8.11 -1.62
C LEU A 150 5.34 6.62 -1.88
N THR A 151 5.01 5.82 -0.87
CA THR A 151 4.80 4.38 -1.05
C THR A 151 3.49 4.17 -1.81
N LEU A 152 3.59 3.65 -3.03
CA LEU A 152 2.43 3.20 -3.80
C LEU A 152 2.26 1.68 -3.68
N ALA A 153 1.22 1.12 -4.29
CA ALA A 153 0.91 -0.31 -4.17
C ALA A 153 2.01 -1.20 -4.79
N LEU A 154 2.52 -0.84 -5.98
CA LEU A 154 3.48 -1.64 -6.74
C LEU A 154 4.90 -1.09 -6.65
N TYR A 155 5.05 0.22 -6.89
CA TYR A 155 6.34 0.88 -6.96
C TYR A 155 6.33 2.22 -6.22
N PRO A 156 7.36 2.55 -5.43
CA PRO A 156 7.45 3.85 -4.77
C PRO A 156 7.57 4.97 -5.81
N TRP A 157 6.99 6.13 -5.51
CA TRP A 157 7.13 7.33 -6.34
C TRP A 157 7.99 8.38 -5.64
N PHE A 158 9.05 8.78 -6.34
CA PHE A 158 9.86 9.94 -6.01
C PHE A 158 9.25 11.15 -6.72
N MET A 159 8.46 11.93 -5.99
CA MET A 159 7.72 13.04 -6.56
C MET A 159 8.67 14.16 -6.98
N GLU A 160 8.58 14.53 -8.26
CA GLU A 160 9.37 15.58 -8.88
C GLU A 160 9.03 16.96 -8.28
N PRO A 161 9.98 17.92 -8.22
CA PRO A 161 9.74 19.24 -7.64
C PRO A 161 8.54 19.97 -8.27
N GLU A 162 8.34 19.87 -9.58
CA GLU A 162 7.23 20.51 -10.30
C GLU A 162 5.88 19.92 -9.90
N LYS A 163 5.78 18.58 -9.84
CA LYS A 163 4.57 17.88 -9.36
C LYS A 163 4.31 18.19 -7.90
N ARG A 164 5.35 18.23 -7.07
CA ARG A 164 5.26 18.62 -5.66
C ARG A 164 4.71 20.04 -5.51
N GLU A 165 5.17 20.99 -6.30
CA GLU A 165 4.67 22.38 -6.25
C GLU A 165 3.19 22.44 -6.63
N TYR A 166 2.79 21.72 -7.67
CA TYR A 166 1.39 21.63 -8.08
C TYR A 166 0.48 21.07 -6.97
N TYR A 167 0.87 19.97 -6.33
CA TYR A 167 0.05 19.34 -5.28
C TYR A 167 0.02 20.11 -3.95
N LYS A 168 0.77 21.21 -3.79
CA LYS A 168 0.58 22.08 -2.61
C LYS A 168 -0.79 22.75 -2.59
N THR A 169 -1.40 22.94 -3.77
CA THR A 169 -2.61 23.75 -3.94
C THR A 169 -3.58 23.20 -5.00
N CYS A 170 -3.41 21.95 -5.43
CA CYS A 170 -4.31 21.34 -6.42
C CYS A 170 -5.77 21.35 -5.93
N PRO A 171 -6.75 21.55 -6.82
CA PRO A 171 -8.14 21.77 -6.43
C PRO A 171 -8.84 20.49 -5.94
N ASP A 172 -8.38 19.33 -6.41
CA ASP A 172 -8.95 18.02 -6.13
C ASP A 172 -7.86 16.92 -6.20
N LEU A 173 -8.31 15.66 -6.08
CA LEU A 173 -7.45 14.47 -6.10
C LEU A 173 -7.37 13.80 -7.47
N ASP A 174 -7.99 14.36 -8.52
CA ASP A 174 -8.18 13.65 -9.78
C ASP A 174 -6.84 13.48 -10.53
N ASP A 175 -6.05 14.56 -10.64
CA ASP A 175 -4.68 14.47 -11.21
C ASP A 175 -3.76 13.59 -10.36
N PHE A 176 -3.93 13.60 -9.03
CA PHE A 176 -3.15 12.75 -8.14
C PHE A 176 -3.47 11.27 -8.38
N GLU A 177 -4.75 10.91 -8.51
CA GLU A 177 -5.19 9.55 -8.83
C GLU A 177 -4.69 9.07 -10.19
N GLU A 178 -4.83 9.91 -11.23
CA GLU A 178 -4.36 9.60 -12.57
C GLU A 178 -2.83 9.41 -12.58
N THR A 179 -2.08 10.34 -11.99
CA THR A 179 -0.62 10.28 -11.95
C THR A 179 -0.12 9.01 -11.27
N ILE A 180 -0.62 8.67 -10.07
CA ILE A 180 -0.12 7.48 -9.37
C ILE A 180 -0.56 6.18 -10.06
N HIS A 181 -1.68 6.18 -10.77
CA HIS A 181 -2.10 5.03 -11.55
C HIS A 181 -1.19 4.84 -12.76
N GLU A 182 -0.92 5.89 -13.54
CA GLU A 182 -0.08 5.84 -14.74
C GLU A 182 1.34 5.37 -14.43
N LEU A 183 1.92 5.85 -13.32
CA LEU A 183 3.23 5.42 -12.85
C LEU A 183 3.32 3.90 -12.58
N GLN A 184 2.18 3.25 -12.34
CA GLN A 184 2.09 1.84 -11.97
C GLN A 184 1.43 0.97 -13.05
N ALA A 185 0.85 1.57 -14.09
CA ALA A 185 0.11 0.85 -15.13
C ALA A 185 1.02 0.24 -16.21
N GLY A 186 2.27 0.71 -16.30
CA GLY A 186 3.24 0.20 -17.26
C GLY A 186 3.80 -1.18 -16.88
N ASP A 187 4.28 -1.91 -17.87
CA ASP A 187 5.06 -3.12 -17.68
C ASP A 187 6.48 -2.72 -17.28
N PHE A 188 6.77 -2.83 -15.97
CA PHE A 188 8.04 -2.43 -15.40
C PHE A 188 8.69 -3.55 -14.61
N TYR A 189 9.98 -3.75 -14.85
CA TYR A 189 10.82 -4.59 -14.01
C TYR A 189 11.51 -3.73 -12.94
N TYR A 190 11.13 -3.92 -11.67
CA TYR A 190 11.84 -3.26 -10.57
C TYR A 190 13.09 -4.06 -10.22
N ALA A 191 14.26 -3.49 -10.47
CA ALA A 191 15.55 -4.13 -10.22
C ALA A 191 15.82 -4.18 -8.71
N LYS A 192 15.55 -5.33 -8.10
CA LYS A 192 15.90 -5.62 -6.70
C LYS A 192 17.25 -6.33 -6.63
N PRO A 193 18.12 -6.00 -5.66
CA PRO A 193 19.41 -6.66 -5.52
C PRO A 193 19.24 -8.05 -4.89
N SER A 194 20.10 -8.97 -5.29
CA SER A 194 20.44 -10.14 -4.49
C SER A 194 21.68 -9.80 -3.65
N LEU A 195 21.56 -9.90 -2.32
CA LEU A 195 22.67 -9.62 -1.40
C LEU A 195 23.44 -10.90 -1.09
N MET A 196 24.76 -10.87 -1.30
CA MET A 196 25.66 -11.99 -1.05
C MET A 196 26.77 -11.57 -0.09
N LYS A 197 27.00 -12.35 0.96
CA LYS A 197 28.11 -12.11 1.90
C LYS A 197 29.27 -13.03 1.57
N ASN A 198 30.44 -12.44 1.28
CA ASN A 198 31.68 -13.18 1.10
C ASN A 198 32.10 -13.78 2.44
N LYS A 199 32.35 -15.10 2.46
CA LYS A 199 32.72 -15.83 3.68
C LYS A 199 34.16 -15.58 4.13
N ASN A 200 35.03 -15.11 3.24
CA ASN A 200 36.46 -14.95 3.51
C ASN A 200 36.79 -13.61 4.16
N ASP A 201 36.21 -12.51 3.68
CA ASP A 201 36.46 -11.15 4.17
C ASP A 201 35.22 -10.47 4.79
N GLY A 202 34.06 -11.13 4.74
CA GLY A 202 32.81 -10.63 5.31
C GLY A 202 32.11 -9.55 4.49
N LYS A 203 32.65 -9.17 3.32
CA LYS A 203 32.08 -8.11 2.48
C LYS A 203 30.71 -8.49 1.90
N VAL A 204 29.88 -7.49 1.65
CA VAL A 204 28.56 -7.64 1.04
C VAL A 204 28.59 -7.16 -0.42
N LEU A 205 28.26 -8.08 -1.33
CA LEU A 205 28.05 -7.82 -2.75
C LEU A 205 26.54 -7.69 -3.02
N ALA A 206 26.12 -6.60 -3.66
CA ALA A 206 24.77 -6.45 -4.22
C ALA A 206 24.78 -6.76 -5.72
N VAL A 207 24.00 -7.76 -6.14
CA VAL A 207 23.88 -8.17 -7.54
C VAL A 207 22.51 -7.77 -8.08
N TYR A 208 22.49 -6.92 -9.10
CA TYR A 208 21.26 -6.55 -9.79
C TYR A 208 21.20 -7.24 -11.15
N THR A 209 20.02 -7.73 -11.50
CA THR A 209 19.72 -8.26 -12.85
C THR A 209 18.86 -7.25 -13.57
N LEU A 210 19.03 -7.10 -14.88
CA LEU A 210 18.15 -6.35 -15.76
C LEU A 210 17.43 -7.33 -16.70
N THR A 211 16.30 -6.90 -17.25
CA THR A 211 15.60 -7.62 -18.32
C THR A 211 15.50 -6.73 -19.55
N ASP A 212 15.54 -7.33 -20.74
CA ASP A 212 15.28 -6.66 -22.02
C ASP A 212 13.81 -6.74 -22.45
N GLU A 213 12.97 -7.46 -21.69
CA GLU A 213 11.55 -7.67 -22.01
C GLU A 213 10.68 -6.42 -21.76
N CYS A 214 11.05 -5.59 -20.79
CA CYS A 214 10.30 -4.38 -20.44
C CYS A 214 11.19 -3.29 -19.83
N ALA A 215 10.62 -2.10 -19.58
CA ALA A 215 11.35 -0.99 -18.98
C ALA A 215 11.74 -1.34 -17.54
N SER A 216 12.98 -1.03 -17.14
CA SER A 216 13.48 -1.34 -15.80
C SER A 216 13.52 -0.10 -14.90
N ILE A 217 13.00 -0.22 -13.68
CA ILE A 217 13.19 0.75 -12.60
C ILE A 217 14.46 0.35 -11.84
N PHE A 218 15.51 1.15 -11.97
CA PHE A 218 16.82 0.89 -11.38
C PHE A 218 17.18 1.96 -10.35
N PRO A 219 17.76 1.61 -9.19
CA PRO A 219 18.12 2.60 -8.18
C PRO A 219 19.24 3.52 -8.67
N MET A 220 19.08 4.82 -8.45
CA MET A 220 20.12 5.82 -8.75
C MET A 220 21.37 5.64 -7.89
N ASP A 221 21.19 5.13 -6.67
CA ASP A 221 22.27 4.66 -5.80
C ASP A 221 22.00 3.20 -5.42
N ALA A 222 22.81 2.29 -5.98
CA ALA A 222 22.72 0.85 -5.76
C ALA A 222 23.08 0.40 -4.32
N LYS A 223 23.37 1.33 -3.41
CA LYS A 223 23.56 1.09 -1.97
C LYS A 223 22.41 1.60 -1.12
N ALA A 224 21.49 2.38 -1.69
CA ALA A 224 20.38 2.99 -0.96
C ALA A 224 19.14 2.08 -1.04
N PHE A 225 18.78 1.47 0.10
CA PHE A 225 17.59 0.64 0.23
C PHE A 225 16.52 1.37 1.05
N LEU A 226 15.26 1.29 0.62
CA LEU A 226 14.15 1.92 1.32
C LEU A 226 13.90 1.36 2.72
N ASN A 227 14.27 0.09 2.99
CA ASN A 227 13.88 -0.63 4.20
C ASN A 227 15.00 -1.47 4.83
N LEU A 228 16.25 -1.29 4.39
CA LEU A 228 17.42 -2.01 4.90
C LEU A 228 18.45 -1.03 5.45
N ASP A 229 18.02 -0.21 6.42
CA ASP A 229 18.90 0.70 7.14
C ASP A 229 20.02 -0.10 7.84
N GLY A 230 21.27 0.30 7.59
CA GLY A 230 22.45 -0.29 8.22
C GLY A 230 23.11 -1.45 7.46
N ILE A 231 22.57 -1.89 6.30
CA ILE A 231 23.34 -2.77 5.41
C ILE A 231 24.37 -1.95 4.64
N GLN A 232 25.65 -2.16 4.93
CA GLN A 232 26.74 -1.56 4.18
C GLN A 232 27.10 -2.45 2.99
N VAL A 233 26.86 -1.94 1.78
CA VAL A 233 27.24 -2.60 0.52
C VAL A 233 28.65 -2.19 0.13
N ASP A 234 29.55 -3.17 0.06
CA ASP A 234 30.95 -2.98 -0.28
C ASP A 234 31.15 -2.95 -1.80
N GLU A 235 30.47 -3.84 -2.51
CA GLU A 235 30.65 -4.07 -3.95
C GLU A 235 29.30 -4.20 -4.66
N ILE A 236 29.21 -3.76 -5.92
CA ILE A 236 27.99 -3.80 -6.74
C ILE A 236 28.33 -4.48 -8.08
N LEU A 237 27.46 -5.40 -8.50
CA LEU A 237 27.49 -6.03 -9.82
C LEU A 237 26.14 -5.84 -10.51
N ILE A 238 26.16 -5.39 -11.77
CA ILE A 238 24.97 -5.27 -12.62
C ILE A 238 25.12 -6.26 -13.77
N MET A 239 24.12 -7.12 -13.96
CA MET A 239 24.07 -8.14 -15.00
C MET A 239 22.90 -7.84 -15.93
N SER A 240 23.18 -7.86 -17.24
CA SER A 240 22.19 -7.76 -18.33
C SER A 240 22.13 -9.08 -19.09
#